data_AF-A0A1W9WSX9-F1
#
_entry.id   AF-A0A1W9WSX9-F1
#
_cell.length_a   1.000
_cell.length_b   1.000
_cell.length_c   1.000
_cell.angle_alpha   90.00
_cell.angle_beta   90.00
_cell.angle_gamma   90.00
#
_symmetry.space_group_name_H-M   'P 1'
#
loop_
_entity.id
_entity.type
_entity.pdbx_description
1 polymer ?
#
loop_
_entity_poly.entity_id
_entity_poly.type
_entity_poly.pdbx_seq_one_letter_code
_entity_poly.pdbx_strand_id
1 'polypeptide(L)'
;MNRESKKNRRRLFSRKNQALVIFFCVLVAGMVTFLNELLDVLCRFEDWNWCEDQPQVVEPKKDSSAGQIPAMTESQKKPDTGETVTTRTLTKQKTDKAPAMTTAQQAINLFAGDNPANLQIILPQTTFKVGDIMQMRFLSNRGGYLIVFDIDSQAALTQLFPNQDSGQQERLKAGEILTIPDVYYDPNSDDDFQFEAEEPIGNGTLVAILIEDELGIGYNILPFLFEKIPTEAAKTLLQLLYKQLGKPVQDENGVDHIISWSSTVAHYEIMR
;
A
#
# COMPACT_ATOMS: atom_id res chain seq x y z
N MET A 1 -12.23 64.55 -7.95
CA MET A 1 -12.06 63.10 -7.71
C MET A 1 -11.00 62.57 -8.69
N ASN A 2 -9.85 62.14 -8.17
CA ASN A 2 -8.54 62.22 -8.84
C ASN A 2 -8.20 60.99 -9.71
N ARG A 3 -7.71 61.21 -10.93
CA ARG A 3 -7.44 60.18 -11.98
C ARG A 3 -6.31 59.20 -11.60
N GLU A 4 -5.49 59.52 -10.61
CA GLU A 4 -4.36 58.67 -10.18
C GLU A 4 -4.76 57.43 -9.36
N SER A 5 -5.90 57.47 -8.66
CA SER A 5 -6.35 56.34 -7.81
C SER A 5 -6.71 55.08 -8.61
N LYS A 6 -7.17 55.23 -9.86
CA LYS A 6 -7.52 54.09 -10.73
C LYS A 6 -6.30 53.36 -11.31
N LYS A 7 -5.14 54.03 -11.42
CA LYS A 7 -3.93 53.44 -12.03
C LYS A 7 -3.20 52.51 -11.05
N ASN A 8 -3.24 52.82 -9.75
CA ASN A 8 -2.62 51.99 -8.71
C ASN A 8 -3.38 50.68 -8.42
N ARG A 9 -4.72 50.66 -8.54
CA ARG A 9 -5.51 49.43 -8.35
C ARG A 9 -5.26 48.38 -9.44
N ARG A 10 -4.96 48.78 -10.68
CA ARG A 10 -4.65 47.83 -11.77
C ARG A 10 -3.29 47.14 -11.61
N ARG A 11 -2.31 47.80 -10.99
CA ARG A 11 -0.98 47.21 -10.74
C ARG A 11 -0.98 46.20 -9.59
N LEU A 12 -1.85 46.38 -8.59
CA LEU A 12 -1.97 45.46 -7.46
C LEU A 12 -2.67 44.14 -7.85
N PHE A 13 -3.64 44.20 -8.78
CA PHE A 13 -4.36 43.00 -9.25
C PHE A 13 -3.50 42.11 -10.17
N SER A 14 -2.57 42.71 -10.91
CA SER A 14 -1.65 41.98 -11.81
C SER A 14 -0.58 41.17 -11.06
N ARG A 15 -0.10 41.65 -9.90
CA ARG A 15 0.92 40.93 -9.12
C ARG A 15 0.37 39.74 -8.33
N LYS A 16 -0.88 39.83 -7.86
CA LYS A 16 -1.54 38.71 -7.17
C LYS A 16 -1.81 37.52 -8.09
N ASN A 17 -2.20 37.78 -9.34
CA ASN A 17 -2.42 36.72 -10.33
C ASN A 17 -1.11 36.08 -10.81
N GLN A 18 0.01 36.83 -10.86
CA GLN A 18 1.31 36.25 -11.21
C GLN A 18 1.86 35.34 -10.11
N ALA A 19 1.70 35.69 -8.83
CA ALA A 19 2.10 34.83 -7.73
C ALA A 19 1.27 33.54 -7.67
N LEU A 20 -0.05 33.63 -7.94
CA LEU A 20 -0.94 32.47 -7.99
C LEU A 20 -0.57 31.51 -9.13
N VAL A 21 -0.24 32.03 -10.32
CA VAL A 21 0.16 31.21 -11.48
C VAL A 21 1.50 30.52 -11.25
N ILE A 22 2.48 31.22 -10.66
CA ILE A 22 3.78 30.62 -10.33
C ILE A 22 3.62 29.52 -9.28
N PHE A 23 2.79 29.74 -8.25
CA PHE A 23 2.51 28.74 -7.23
C PHE A 23 1.83 27.49 -7.84
N PHE A 24 0.84 27.69 -8.73
CA PHE A 24 0.18 26.59 -9.44
C PHE A 24 1.14 25.83 -10.36
N CYS A 25 2.04 26.52 -11.06
CA CYS A 25 3.04 25.86 -11.91
C CYS A 25 4.08 25.05 -11.12
N VAL A 26 4.52 25.54 -9.95
CA VAL A 26 5.45 24.78 -9.08
C VAL A 26 4.76 23.56 -8.47
N LEU A 27 3.49 23.69 -8.08
CA LEU A 27 2.69 22.60 -7.52
C LEU A 27 2.40 21.52 -8.59
N VAL A 28 2.04 21.91 -9.81
CA VAL A 28 1.87 20.99 -10.94
C VAL A 28 3.19 20.36 -11.37
N ALA A 29 4.29 21.11 -11.42
CA ALA A 29 5.60 20.55 -11.77
C ALA A 29 6.10 19.54 -10.72
N GLY A 30 5.94 19.84 -9.43
CA GLY A 30 6.27 18.93 -8.32
C GLY A 30 5.42 17.66 -8.33
N MET A 31 4.12 17.81 -8.65
CA MET A 31 3.20 16.68 -8.78
C MET A 31 3.53 15.80 -9.99
N VAL A 32 3.94 16.39 -11.12
CA VAL A 32 4.38 15.65 -12.32
C VAL A 32 5.71 14.92 -12.08
N THR A 33 6.66 15.52 -11.35
CA THR A 33 7.91 14.82 -10.99
C THR A 33 7.67 13.68 -9.99
N PHE A 34 6.79 13.88 -9.01
CA PHE A 34 6.44 12.86 -8.03
C PHE A 34 5.65 11.70 -8.65
N LEU A 35 4.71 12.00 -9.57
CA LEU A 35 4.00 10.99 -10.35
C LEU A 35 4.96 10.24 -11.29
N ASN A 36 5.93 10.90 -11.90
CA ASN A 36 6.92 10.23 -12.74
C ASN A 36 7.85 9.33 -11.93
N GLU A 37 8.33 9.72 -10.75
CA GLU A 37 9.13 8.83 -9.90
C GLU A 37 8.30 7.66 -9.34
N LEU A 38 7.03 7.88 -9.01
CA LEU A 38 6.12 6.82 -8.56
C LEU A 38 5.79 5.85 -9.71
N LEU A 39 5.58 6.36 -10.93
CA LEU A 39 5.41 5.55 -12.13
C LEU A 39 6.68 4.78 -12.48
N ASP A 40 7.87 5.36 -12.33
CA ASP A 40 9.15 4.68 -12.59
C ASP A 40 9.44 3.57 -11.55
N VAL A 41 8.99 3.77 -10.30
CA VAL A 41 9.04 2.76 -9.24
C VAL A 41 8.00 1.65 -9.46
N LEU A 42 6.80 1.98 -9.92
CA LEU A 42 5.77 1.00 -10.28
C LEU A 42 6.11 0.24 -11.56
N CYS A 43 6.79 0.86 -12.53
CA CYS A 43 7.22 0.25 -13.79
C CYS A 43 8.46 -0.65 -13.66
N ARG A 44 9.26 -0.50 -12.60
CA ARG A 44 10.45 -1.36 -12.36
C ARG A 44 10.16 -2.65 -11.60
N PHE A 45 8.93 -2.88 -11.17
CA PHE A 45 8.50 -4.17 -10.62
C PHE A 45 8.10 -5.11 -11.77
N GLU A 46 8.87 -6.17 -11.95
CA GLU A 46 8.80 -7.16 -13.03
C GLU A 46 7.40 -7.79 -13.23
N ASP A 47 7.05 -7.99 -14.51
CA ASP A 47 5.99 -8.87 -15.08
C ASP A 47 4.53 -8.39 -15.19
N TRP A 48 4.24 -7.08 -15.29
CA TRP A 48 2.91 -6.60 -15.71
C TRP A 48 2.97 -5.87 -17.06
N ASN A 49 2.63 -6.59 -18.13
CA ASN A 49 2.69 -6.18 -19.55
C ASN A 49 1.62 -5.14 -19.98
N TRP A 50 1.24 -4.20 -19.13
CA TRP A 50 0.10 -3.30 -19.40
C TRP A 50 0.46 -1.98 -20.10
N CYS A 51 1.74 -1.75 -20.44
CA CYS A 51 2.19 -0.50 -21.07
C CYS A 51 2.61 -0.61 -22.54
N GLU A 52 2.38 -1.75 -23.20
CA GLU A 52 2.81 -1.94 -24.59
C GLU A 52 1.63 -2.23 -25.51
N ASP A 53 0.80 -1.21 -25.73
CA ASP A 53 -0.07 -1.12 -26.93
C ASP A 53 -0.29 0.37 -27.29
N GLN A 54 0.78 1.00 -27.76
CA GLN A 54 0.68 2.12 -28.69
C GLN A 54 0.99 1.55 -30.08
N PRO A 55 0.03 1.58 -31.05
CA PRO A 55 0.28 1.04 -32.37
C PRO A 55 1.39 1.82 -33.08
N GLN A 56 2.53 1.15 -33.24
CA GLN A 56 3.63 1.60 -34.09
C GLN A 56 3.12 1.70 -35.53
N VAL A 57 3.24 2.89 -36.13
CA VAL A 57 3.03 3.12 -37.56
C VAL A 57 4.08 2.30 -38.32
N VAL A 58 3.65 1.21 -38.96
CA VAL A 58 4.51 0.34 -39.76
C VAL A 58 4.73 0.96 -41.14
N GLU A 59 5.95 1.44 -41.40
CA GLU A 59 6.45 1.61 -42.77
C GLU A 59 6.87 0.25 -43.36
N PRO A 60 6.54 -0.04 -44.63
CA PRO A 60 6.84 -1.33 -45.23
C PRO A 60 8.30 -1.41 -45.69
N LYS A 61 9.05 -2.37 -45.14
CA LYS A 61 10.29 -2.87 -45.76
C LYS A 61 10.06 -4.20 -46.47
N LYS A 62 10.69 -4.24 -47.64
CA LYS A 62 10.49 -5.12 -48.78
C LYS A 62 11.47 -6.30 -48.75
N ASP A 63 10.92 -7.48 -49.03
CA ASP A 63 11.48 -8.67 -49.68
C ASP A 63 12.95 -9.09 -49.48
N SER A 64 13.14 -10.33 -49.00
CA SER A 64 13.76 -11.45 -49.76
C SER A 64 14.33 -12.49 -48.78
N SER A 65 13.78 -13.72 -48.78
CA SER A 65 14.35 -14.94 -49.42
C SER A 65 15.51 -15.54 -48.59
N ALA A 66 15.69 -16.84 -48.39
CA ALA A 66 15.13 -18.06 -48.96
C ALA A 66 15.66 -19.26 -48.14
N GLY A 67 14.91 -20.39 -48.13
CA GLY A 67 15.40 -21.78 -47.98
C GLY A 67 15.97 -22.19 -46.59
N GLN A 68 15.97 -23.44 -46.15
CA GLN A 68 15.51 -24.74 -46.65
C GLN A 68 15.71 -25.74 -45.46
N ILE A 69 14.78 -26.66 -45.22
CA ILE A 69 14.90 -27.85 -44.33
C ILE A 69 15.43 -29.03 -45.23
N PRO A 70 15.88 -30.25 -44.80
CA PRO A 70 15.67 -31.01 -43.55
C PRO A 70 16.75 -32.04 -43.09
N ALA A 71 16.36 -32.89 -42.10
CA ALA A 71 16.74 -34.30 -41.82
C ALA A 71 17.99 -34.59 -40.93
N MET A 72 17.80 -35.20 -39.73
CA MET A 72 17.94 -36.64 -39.34
C MET A 72 19.39 -37.18 -39.48
N THR A 73 20.01 -37.88 -38.50
CA THR A 73 19.78 -39.31 -38.12
C THR A 73 20.62 -39.71 -36.86
N GLU A 74 20.17 -40.76 -36.15
CA GLU A 74 20.85 -41.84 -35.36
C GLU A 74 22.16 -41.59 -34.56
N SER A 75 22.32 -41.95 -33.27
CA SER A 75 22.18 -43.23 -32.51
C SER A 75 23.53 -43.96 -32.26
N GLN A 76 23.68 -44.47 -31.03
CA GLN A 76 24.56 -45.57 -30.55
C GLN A 76 25.91 -45.28 -29.82
N LYS A 77 25.89 -45.59 -28.50
CA LYS A 77 26.63 -46.70 -27.81
C LYS A 77 28.06 -46.50 -27.21
N LYS A 78 28.11 -46.68 -25.87
CA LYS A 78 29.18 -46.95 -24.86
C LYS A 78 30.07 -48.20 -25.21
N PRO A 79 31.36 -48.42 -24.80
CA PRO A 79 31.84 -48.58 -23.38
C PRO A 79 33.30 -48.27 -22.95
N ASP A 80 33.45 -48.20 -21.60
CA ASP A 80 34.58 -48.41 -20.63
C ASP A 80 36.05 -48.24 -21.10
N THR A 81 36.97 -47.66 -20.33
CA THR A 81 37.41 -48.15 -18.99
C THR A 81 38.39 -47.15 -18.33
N GLY A 82 38.26 -46.95 -17.01
CA GLY A 82 39.37 -46.84 -16.06
C GLY A 82 40.16 -45.53 -15.94
N GLU A 83 39.92 -44.77 -14.87
CA GLU A 83 40.97 -44.44 -13.90
C GLU A 83 40.41 -43.74 -12.64
N THR A 84 40.95 -44.16 -11.51
CA THR A 84 40.57 -43.82 -10.15
C THR A 84 41.08 -42.43 -9.77
N VAL A 85 40.19 -41.46 -9.56
CA VAL A 85 40.57 -40.18 -8.95
C VAL A 85 39.52 -39.75 -7.92
N THR A 86 39.90 -39.94 -6.66
CA THR A 86 39.52 -39.20 -5.44
C THR A 86 38.20 -38.42 -5.49
N THR A 87 37.13 -39.07 -5.02
CA THR A 87 35.86 -38.41 -4.71
C THR A 87 36.04 -37.51 -3.48
N ARG A 88 36.41 -36.24 -3.71
CA ARG A 88 36.16 -35.17 -2.74
C ARG A 88 34.65 -34.98 -2.68
N THR A 89 34.02 -35.51 -1.64
CA THR A 89 32.67 -35.15 -1.24
C THR A 89 32.64 -33.65 -0.96
N LEU A 90 32.29 -32.86 -1.97
CA LEU A 90 31.81 -31.50 -1.77
C LEU A 90 30.46 -31.62 -1.08
N THR A 91 30.47 -31.64 0.26
CA THR A 91 29.32 -31.29 1.06
C THR A 91 28.87 -29.92 0.62
N LYS A 92 27.83 -29.91 -0.21
CA LYS A 92 27.04 -28.74 -0.59
C LYS A 92 26.52 -28.15 0.70
N GLN A 93 27.23 -27.16 1.22
CA GLN A 93 26.81 -26.37 2.37
C GLN A 93 25.52 -25.69 1.93
N LYS A 94 24.40 -26.26 2.39
CA LYS A 94 23.09 -25.62 2.37
C LYS A 94 23.26 -24.34 3.18
N THR A 95 23.41 -23.22 2.48
CA THR A 95 23.22 -21.91 3.08
C THR A 95 21.78 -21.89 3.56
N ASP A 96 21.58 -22.19 4.84
CA ASP A 96 20.32 -21.96 5.53
C ASP A 96 20.09 -20.44 5.55
N LYS A 97 19.48 -19.94 4.47
CA LYS A 97 18.91 -18.60 4.40
C LYS A 97 17.99 -18.51 5.61
N ALA A 98 18.31 -17.62 6.55
CA ALA A 98 17.42 -17.31 7.67
C ALA A 98 15.99 -17.14 7.12
N PRO A 99 14.96 -17.70 7.79
CA PRO A 99 13.61 -17.64 7.28
C PRO A 99 13.26 -16.17 6.98
N ALA A 100 12.76 -15.91 5.77
CA ALA A 100 12.36 -14.57 5.39
C ALA A 100 11.26 -14.11 6.36
N MET A 101 11.41 -12.91 6.93
CA MET A 101 10.40 -12.31 7.81
C MET A 101 9.05 -12.26 7.10
N THR A 102 7.98 -12.70 7.76
CA THR A 102 6.61 -12.64 7.21
C THR A 102 6.07 -11.21 7.20
N THR A 103 5.04 -10.92 6.40
CA THR A 103 4.38 -9.61 6.39
C THR A 103 3.83 -9.25 7.77
N ALA A 104 3.19 -10.21 8.45
CA ALA A 104 2.68 -10.02 9.81
C ALA A 104 3.81 -9.70 10.80
N GLN A 105 4.91 -10.45 10.78
CA GLN A 105 6.05 -10.17 11.67
C GLN A 105 6.65 -8.80 11.40
N GLN A 106 6.71 -8.39 10.13
CA GLN A 106 7.18 -7.07 9.76
C GLN A 106 6.24 -5.96 10.27
N ALA A 107 4.92 -6.13 10.12
CA ALA A 107 3.95 -5.18 10.66
C ALA A 107 4.07 -5.05 12.18
N ILE A 108 4.16 -6.17 12.90
CA ILE A 108 4.37 -6.18 14.36
C ILE A 108 5.66 -5.42 14.73
N ASN A 109 6.75 -5.68 14.02
CA ASN A 109 8.02 -5.00 14.29
C ASN A 109 7.96 -3.48 14.05
N LEU A 110 7.13 -3.03 13.11
CA LEU A 110 6.98 -1.61 12.78
C LEU A 110 5.94 -0.91 13.68
N PHE A 111 4.89 -1.59 14.11
CA PHE A 111 3.69 -0.96 14.68
C PHE A 111 3.25 -1.48 16.06
N ALA A 112 3.94 -2.43 16.69
CA ALA A 112 3.55 -2.91 18.03
C ALA A 112 4.03 -2.01 19.19
N GLY A 113 4.92 -1.04 18.94
CA GLY A 113 5.62 -0.29 19.99
C GLY A 113 5.05 1.09 20.35
N ASP A 114 4.49 1.81 19.38
CA ASP A 114 4.11 3.22 19.56
C ASP A 114 2.59 3.35 19.75
N ASN A 115 2.13 3.51 20.99
CA ASN A 115 0.71 3.66 21.30
C ASN A 115 0.38 4.75 22.36
N PRO A 116 0.81 6.01 22.18
CA PRO A 116 0.52 7.09 23.13
C PRO A 116 -0.97 7.42 23.28
N ALA A 117 -1.80 7.09 22.29
CA ALA A 117 -3.25 7.29 22.30
C ALA A 117 -4.03 6.12 22.94
N ASN A 118 -3.34 5.08 23.43
CA ASN A 118 -3.99 3.88 23.98
C ASN A 118 -5.07 3.31 23.04
N LEU A 119 -4.76 3.28 21.74
CA LEU A 119 -5.58 2.71 20.69
C LEU A 119 -5.75 1.21 20.95
N GLN A 120 -6.99 0.74 20.86
CA GLN A 120 -7.39 -0.64 21.08
C GLN A 120 -8.22 -1.17 19.93
N ILE A 121 -7.97 -2.43 19.55
CA ILE A 121 -8.84 -3.23 18.70
C ILE A 121 -9.59 -4.20 19.62
N ILE A 122 -10.92 -4.18 19.56
CA ILE A 122 -11.80 -5.05 20.33
C ILE A 122 -12.56 -5.91 19.33
N LEU A 123 -12.23 -7.21 19.33
CA LEU A 123 -12.95 -8.21 18.56
C LEU A 123 -13.96 -8.94 19.46
N PRO A 124 -15.15 -9.30 18.96
CA PRO A 124 -16.12 -10.08 19.72
C PRO A 124 -15.63 -11.50 19.99
N GLN A 125 -14.81 -12.03 19.07
CA GLN A 125 -14.15 -13.32 19.16
C GLN A 125 -12.81 -13.26 18.41
N THR A 126 -11.90 -14.19 18.71
CA THR A 126 -10.59 -14.29 18.02
C THR A 126 -10.55 -15.41 16.99
N THR A 127 -11.63 -16.17 16.87
CA THR A 127 -11.72 -17.30 15.95
C THR A 127 -13.05 -17.19 15.21
N PHE A 128 -12.98 -17.23 13.89
CA PHE A 128 -14.10 -17.04 12.98
C PHE A 128 -14.20 -18.26 12.05
N LYS A 129 -15.41 -18.62 11.64
CA LYS A 129 -15.62 -19.55 10.53
C LYS A 129 -15.72 -18.78 9.22
N VAL A 130 -15.40 -19.44 8.11
CA VAL A 130 -15.70 -18.89 6.79
C VAL A 130 -17.19 -18.55 6.73
N GLY A 131 -17.49 -17.30 6.39
CA GLY A 131 -18.85 -16.75 6.37
C GLY A 131 -19.28 -15.98 7.63
N ASP A 132 -18.48 -15.99 8.70
CA ASP A 132 -18.79 -15.18 9.88
C ASP A 132 -18.56 -13.69 9.59
N ILE A 133 -19.43 -12.83 10.11
CA ILE A 133 -19.24 -11.37 10.04
C ILE A 133 -18.23 -10.94 11.11
N MET A 134 -17.14 -10.32 10.69
CA MET A 134 -16.08 -9.78 11.53
C MET A 134 -16.36 -8.32 11.91
N GLN A 135 -17.15 -8.12 12.96
CA GLN A 135 -17.33 -6.79 13.55
C GLN A 135 -16.12 -6.41 14.41
N MET A 136 -15.51 -5.28 14.11
CA MET A 136 -14.36 -4.72 14.83
C MET A 136 -14.76 -3.44 15.55
N ARG A 137 -14.25 -3.25 16.77
CA ARG A 137 -14.48 -2.03 17.55
C ARG A 137 -13.15 -1.38 17.90
N PHE A 138 -13.09 -0.07 17.75
CA PHE A 138 -11.89 0.73 17.97
C PHE A 138 -12.16 1.79 19.04
N LEU A 139 -11.22 1.90 19.98
CA LEU A 139 -11.28 2.88 21.06
C LEU A 139 -9.91 3.52 21.24
N SER A 140 -9.89 4.82 21.47
CA SER A 140 -8.68 5.59 21.73
C SER A 140 -8.96 6.71 22.72
N ASN A 141 -7.96 7.13 23.50
CA ASN A 141 -8.07 8.31 24.37
C ASN A 141 -7.82 9.63 23.61
N ARG A 142 -7.41 9.57 22.34
CA ARG A 142 -7.25 10.72 21.43
C ARG A 142 -8.03 10.51 20.14
N GLY A 143 -8.40 11.62 19.50
CA GLY A 143 -9.10 11.60 18.22
C GLY A 143 -8.12 11.70 17.05
N GLY A 144 -8.48 11.12 15.92
CA GLY A 144 -7.62 11.06 14.75
C GLY A 144 -8.21 10.25 13.60
N TYR A 145 -7.49 10.20 12.49
CA TYR A 145 -7.80 9.36 11.33
C TYR A 145 -7.42 7.93 11.64
N LEU A 146 -8.37 7.01 11.52
CA LEU A 146 -8.13 5.58 11.74
C LEU A 146 -7.82 4.91 10.41
N ILE A 147 -6.76 4.11 10.39
CA ILE A 147 -6.42 3.21 9.30
C ILE A 147 -6.38 1.79 9.87
N VAL A 148 -6.98 0.83 9.17
CA VAL A 148 -7.01 -0.57 9.56
C VAL A 148 -6.57 -1.42 8.39
N PHE A 149 -5.56 -2.24 8.62
CA PHE A 149 -5.11 -3.25 7.69
C PHE A 149 -5.38 -4.64 8.24
N ASP A 150 -5.67 -5.56 7.32
CA ASP A 150 -5.63 -6.99 7.55
C ASP A 150 -4.42 -7.61 6.85
N ILE A 151 -3.79 -8.56 7.52
CA ILE A 151 -2.75 -9.43 6.96
C ILE A 151 -3.24 -10.86 7.11
N ASP A 152 -3.66 -11.46 5.99
CA ASP A 152 -4.25 -12.80 5.98
C ASP A 152 -3.20 -13.90 6.16
N SER A 153 -3.66 -15.16 6.21
CA SER A 153 -2.78 -16.32 6.39
C SER A 153 -1.84 -16.61 5.21
N GLN A 154 -2.09 -15.99 4.05
CA GLN A 154 -1.20 -15.97 2.89
C GLN A 154 -0.28 -14.73 2.89
N ALA A 155 -0.32 -13.94 3.95
CA ALA A 155 0.45 -12.73 4.14
C ALA A 155 0.16 -11.64 3.09
N ALA A 156 -1.03 -11.68 2.47
CA ALA A 156 -1.54 -10.57 1.68
C ALA A 156 -2.06 -9.47 2.61
N LEU A 157 -1.91 -8.22 2.19
CA LEU A 157 -2.31 -7.03 2.93
C LEU A 157 -3.57 -6.46 2.31
N THR A 158 -4.62 -6.29 3.10
CA THR A 158 -5.89 -5.68 2.69
C THR A 158 -6.12 -4.43 3.53
N GLN A 159 -6.54 -3.33 2.90
CA GLN A 159 -6.97 -2.16 3.66
C GLN A 159 -8.46 -2.29 3.97
N LEU A 160 -8.77 -2.54 5.24
CA LEU A 160 -10.15 -2.63 5.71
C LEU A 160 -10.73 -1.22 5.89
N PHE A 161 -9.94 -0.28 6.39
CA PHE A 161 -10.46 1.05 6.69
C PHE A 161 -9.39 2.15 6.53
N PRO A 162 -9.74 3.34 5.99
CA PRO A 162 -10.95 3.58 5.18
C PRO A 162 -10.89 2.75 3.89
N ASN A 163 -12.05 2.51 3.28
CA ASN A 163 -12.22 1.91 1.96
C ASN A 163 -13.35 2.61 1.18
N GLN A 164 -13.63 2.16 -0.05
CA GLN A 164 -14.63 2.79 -0.91
C GLN A 164 -16.06 2.81 -0.33
N ASP A 165 -16.36 1.88 0.59
CA ASP A 165 -17.69 1.68 1.15
C ASP A 165 -17.85 2.28 2.57
N SER A 166 -16.75 2.71 3.18
CA SER A 166 -16.71 3.20 4.58
C SER A 166 -17.36 4.58 4.83
N GLY A 167 -17.93 5.21 3.80
CA GLY A 167 -18.58 6.52 3.91
C GLY A 167 -17.63 7.67 4.29
N GLN A 168 -18.17 8.77 4.84
CA GLN A 168 -17.38 9.98 5.17
C GLN A 168 -16.73 9.95 6.57
N GLN A 169 -16.97 8.92 7.39
CA GLN A 169 -16.55 8.94 8.80
C GLN A 169 -15.18 8.27 9.00
N GLU A 170 -14.13 8.85 8.45
CA GLU A 170 -12.75 8.34 8.56
C GLU A 170 -12.09 8.59 9.93
N ARG A 171 -12.79 9.29 10.83
CA ARG A 171 -12.22 9.84 12.07
C ARG A 171 -12.76 9.14 13.32
N LEU A 172 -11.87 8.58 14.12
CA LEU A 172 -12.13 8.13 15.48
C LEU A 172 -12.10 9.35 16.41
N LYS A 173 -13.14 9.53 17.22
CA LYS A 173 -13.17 10.59 18.25
C LYS A 173 -12.62 10.06 19.58
N ALA A 174 -11.98 10.94 20.34
CA ALA A 174 -11.44 10.61 21.65
C ALA A 174 -12.54 10.08 22.58
N GLY A 175 -12.33 8.89 23.16
CA GLY A 175 -13.24 8.26 24.11
C GLY A 175 -14.50 7.65 23.51
N GLU A 176 -14.74 7.80 22.21
CA GLU A 176 -15.86 7.17 21.51
C GLU A 176 -15.42 5.83 20.89
N ILE A 177 -16.35 4.88 20.84
CA ILE A 177 -16.11 3.59 20.19
C ILE A 177 -16.58 3.69 18.74
N LEU A 178 -15.66 3.52 17.80
CA LEU A 178 -16.00 3.32 16.39
C LEU A 178 -16.20 1.83 16.13
N THR A 179 -17.32 1.45 15.53
CA THR A 179 -17.63 0.05 15.19
C THR A 179 -17.63 -0.09 13.66
N ILE A 180 -16.95 -1.10 13.15
CA ILE A 180 -16.78 -1.35 11.72
C ILE A 180 -17.08 -2.84 11.44
N PRO A 181 -18.07 -3.16 10.59
CA PRO A 181 -19.08 -2.25 10.06
C PRO A 181 -19.98 -1.69 11.18
N ASP A 182 -20.60 -0.53 10.95
CA ASP A 182 -21.43 0.18 11.96
C ASP A 182 -22.64 -0.67 12.40
N VAL A 183 -23.11 -0.47 13.64
CA VAL A 183 -24.22 -1.20 14.26
C VAL A 183 -25.59 -0.88 13.66
N TYR A 184 -25.73 0.20 12.89
CA TYR A 184 -26.97 0.55 12.17
C TYR A 184 -27.12 -0.15 10.82
N TYR A 185 -26.21 -1.08 10.54
CA TYR A 185 -26.23 -1.98 9.39
C TYR A 185 -27.54 -2.77 9.26
N ASP A 186 -28.17 -2.74 8.09
CA ASP A 186 -29.28 -3.65 7.73
C ASP A 186 -28.71 -4.89 7.04
N PRO A 187 -28.77 -6.08 7.65
CA PRO A 187 -28.30 -7.32 7.04
C PRO A 187 -29.07 -7.78 5.80
N ASN A 188 -30.10 -7.05 5.40
CA ASN A 188 -30.86 -7.29 4.17
C ASN A 188 -30.60 -6.24 3.09
N SER A 189 -29.69 -5.29 3.33
CA SER A 189 -29.26 -4.30 2.35
C SER A 189 -28.06 -4.84 1.57
N ASP A 190 -28.22 -5.04 0.26
CA ASP A 190 -27.13 -5.37 -0.65
C ASP A 190 -26.12 -4.21 -0.81
N ASP A 191 -26.49 -3.01 -0.36
CA ASP A 191 -25.68 -1.78 -0.45
C ASP A 191 -24.85 -1.52 0.82
N ASP A 192 -25.07 -2.29 1.90
CA ASP A 192 -24.37 -2.07 3.15
C ASP A 192 -23.10 -2.94 3.23
N PHE A 193 -21.99 -2.32 3.62
CA PHE A 193 -20.68 -2.95 3.68
C PHE A 193 -20.51 -3.92 4.87
N GLN A 194 -20.10 -5.16 4.61
CA GLN A 194 -19.74 -6.16 5.62
C GLN A 194 -18.29 -6.62 5.48
N PHE A 195 -17.67 -6.97 6.60
CA PHE A 195 -16.46 -7.78 6.62
C PHE A 195 -16.82 -9.24 6.89
N GLU A 196 -16.85 -10.05 5.83
CA GLU A 196 -17.02 -11.50 5.96
C GLU A 196 -15.64 -12.16 6.16
N ALA A 197 -15.56 -13.12 7.06
CA ALA A 197 -14.39 -13.98 7.20
C ALA A 197 -14.31 -14.89 5.98
N GLU A 198 -13.37 -14.60 5.09
CA GLU A 198 -13.17 -15.34 3.85
C GLU A 198 -11.95 -16.26 3.89
N GLU A 199 -11.81 -17.14 2.90
CA GLU A 199 -10.54 -17.82 2.68
C GLU A 199 -9.43 -16.78 2.41
N PRO A 200 -8.18 -17.01 2.87
CA PRO A 200 -7.61 -18.31 3.29
C PRO A 200 -7.73 -18.62 4.79
N ILE A 201 -8.15 -19.85 5.10
CA ILE A 201 -8.15 -20.44 6.45
C ILE A 201 -6.75 -20.34 7.07
N GLY A 202 -6.69 -19.90 8.33
CA GLY A 202 -5.46 -19.78 9.10
C GLY A 202 -5.42 -18.52 9.94
N ASN A 203 -4.21 -18.17 10.39
CA ASN A 203 -3.99 -17.03 11.26
C ASN A 203 -3.90 -15.73 10.46
N GLY A 204 -4.64 -14.72 10.90
CA GLY A 204 -4.56 -13.36 10.39
C GLY A 204 -4.10 -12.37 11.45
N THR A 205 -3.71 -11.18 11.02
CA THR A 205 -3.28 -10.09 11.91
C THR A 205 -3.90 -8.78 11.47
N LEU A 206 -4.65 -8.16 12.36
CA LEU A 206 -5.14 -6.80 12.21
C LEU A 206 -4.11 -5.81 12.71
N VAL A 207 -3.92 -4.72 11.97
CA VAL A 207 -3.06 -3.60 12.32
C VAL A 207 -3.92 -2.34 12.28
N ALA A 208 -4.07 -1.67 13.41
CA ALA A 208 -4.75 -0.37 13.48
C ALA A 208 -3.73 0.73 13.72
N ILE A 209 -3.85 1.83 12.98
CA ILE A 209 -3.02 3.02 13.09
C ILE A 209 -3.94 4.22 13.23
N LEU A 210 -3.72 5.04 14.24
CA LEU A 210 -4.41 6.30 14.48
C LEU A 210 -3.44 7.44 14.21
N ILE A 211 -3.81 8.36 13.33
CA ILE A 211 -3.05 9.58 13.02
C ILE A 211 -3.80 10.76 13.61
N GLU A 212 -3.18 11.46 14.56
CA GLU A 212 -3.85 12.53 15.32
C GLU A 212 -3.90 13.85 14.56
N ASP A 213 -2.88 14.11 13.73
CA ASP A 213 -2.74 15.37 13.00
C ASP A 213 -3.75 15.48 11.85
N GLU A 214 -4.20 16.71 11.60
CA GLU A 214 -5.02 17.01 10.43
C GLU A 214 -4.18 16.89 9.18
N LEU A 215 -4.42 15.81 8.44
CA LEU A 215 -3.83 15.61 7.13
C LEU A 215 -4.49 16.58 6.17
N GLY A 216 -3.90 17.76 6.03
CA GLY A 216 -4.35 18.76 5.06
C GLY A 216 -4.46 18.18 3.65
N ILE A 217 -5.16 18.88 2.76
CA ILE A 217 -5.52 18.51 1.37
C ILE A 217 -4.31 18.17 0.44
N GLY A 218 -3.09 18.12 0.97
CA GLY A 218 -1.87 17.69 0.28
C GLY A 218 -1.08 16.57 0.96
N TYR A 219 -1.50 16.08 2.14
CA TYR A 219 -0.84 14.97 2.83
C TYR A 219 -1.50 13.65 2.48
N ASN A 220 -1.11 13.10 1.33
CA ASN A 220 -1.35 11.70 1.00
C ASN A 220 -0.41 10.82 1.85
N ILE A 221 -0.66 10.69 3.16
CA ILE A 221 0.12 9.75 4.01
C ILE A 221 -0.04 8.31 3.48
N LEU A 222 -1.22 8.01 2.95
CA LEU A 222 -1.46 6.86 2.08
C LEU A 222 -1.69 7.38 0.66
N PRO A 223 -0.79 7.11 -0.28
CA PRO A 223 -0.99 7.52 -1.67
C PRO A 223 -2.16 6.81 -2.39
N PHE A 224 -2.79 5.80 -1.77
CA PHE A 224 -3.88 5.04 -2.38
C PHE A 224 -4.75 4.35 -1.34
N LEU A 225 -6.07 4.42 -1.51
CA LEU A 225 -6.97 3.35 -1.07
C LEU A 225 -6.66 2.13 -1.94
N PHE A 226 -6.38 0.98 -1.33
CA PHE A 226 -6.19 -0.27 -2.07
C PHE A 226 -7.04 -1.36 -1.45
N GLU A 227 -7.58 -2.25 -2.28
CA GLU A 227 -8.37 -3.36 -1.77
C GLU A 227 -7.46 -4.44 -1.21
N LYS A 228 -6.57 -5.02 -2.03
CA LYS A 228 -5.67 -6.10 -1.62
C LYS A 228 -4.33 -6.05 -2.34
N ILE A 229 -3.24 -6.30 -1.62
CA ILE A 229 -1.87 -6.31 -2.12
C ILE A 229 -1.19 -7.64 -1.74
N PRO A 230 -0.54 -8.35 -2.69
CA PRO A 230 0.16 -9.59 -2.40
C PRO A 230 1.44 -9.37 -1.57
N THR A 231 1.94 -10.45 -0.97
CA THR A 231 2.98 -10.48 0.07
C THR A 231 4.22 -9.62 -0.18
N GLU A 232 4.80 -9.65 -1.38
CA GLU A 232 6.07 -8.95 -1.67
C GLU A 232 5.90 -7.43 -1.70
N ALA A 233 4.79 -6.95 -2.26
CA ALA A 233 4.46 -5.52 -2.28
C ALA A 233 3.98 -5.03 -0.90
N ALA A 234 3.29 -5.87 -0.13
CA ALA A 234 2.79 -5.55 1.21
C ALA A 234 3.90 -5.11 2.17
N LYS A 235 5.02 -5.84 2.20
CA LYS A 235 6.18 -5.51 3.05
C LYS A 235 6.78 -4.15 2.71
N THR A 236 6.92 -3.86 1.43
CA THR A 236 7.46 -2.58 0.95
C THR A 236 6.54 -1.43 1.34
N LEU A 237 5.22 -1.63 1.19
CA LEU A 237 4.23 -0.63 1.55
C LEU A 237 4.23 -0.33 3.05
N LEU A 238 4.24 -1.36 3.91
CA LEU A 238 4.30 -1.17 5.36
C LEU A 238 5.55 -0.39 5.80
N GLN A 239 6.70 -0.68 5.17
CA GLN A 239 7.93 0.09 5.39
C GLN A 239 7.82 1.53 4.94
N LEU A 240 7.22 1.77 3.78
CA LEU A 240 7.02 3.11 3.26
C LEU A 240 6.11 3.91 4.19
N LEU A 241 4.97 3.34 4.59
CA LEU A 241 4.04 3.94 5.53
C LEU A 241 4.73 4.32 6.84
N TYR A 242 5.43 3.38 7.47
CA TYR A 242 6.16 3.65 8.71
C TYR A 242 7.18 4.78 8.54
N LYS A 243 7.91 4.82 7.42
CA LYS A 243 8.84 5.92 7.10
C LYS A 243 8.12 7.25 6.90
N GLN A 244 6.93 7.27 6.28
CA GLN A 244 6.16 8.50 6.10
C GLN A 244 5.64 9.05 7.43
N LEU A 245 5.16 8.17 8.31
CA LEU A 245 4.72 8.54 9.67
C LEU A 245 5.87 9.13 10.52
N GLY A 246 7.11 8.77 10.22
CA GLY A 246 8.30 9.35 10.86
C GLY A 246 8.80 10.67 10.25
N LYS A 247 8.20 11.17 9.16
CA LYS A 247 8.63 12.44 8.54
C LYS A 247 8.00 13.64 9.23
N PRO A 248 8.72 14.77 9.31
CA PRO A 248 8.12 16.01 9.75
C PRO A 248 7.12 16.52 8.71
N VAL A 249 6.03 17.11 9.20
CA VAL A 249 5.00 17.78 8.42
C VAL A 249 4.88 19.22 8.88
N GLN A 250 4.51 20.12 7.98
CA GLN A 250 4.22 21.51 8.28
C GLN A 250 2.75 21.69 8.67
N ASP A 251 2.54 22.38 9.78
CA ASP A 251 1.21 22.85 10.19
C ASP A 251 0.74 24.05 9.34
N GLU A 252 -0.45 24.57 9.65
CA GLU A 252 -1.03 25.76 9.00
C GLU A 252 -0.17 27.03 9.13
N ASN A 253 0.75 27.06 10.10
CA ASN A 253 1.67 28.18 10.34
C ASN A 253 3.03 27.97 9.68
N GLY A 254 3.24 26.85 8.99
CA GLY A 254 4.51 26.49 8.35
C GLY A 254 5.58 25.99 9.33
N VAL A 255 5.18 25.52 10.52
CA VAL A 255 6.08 24.96 11.53
C VAL A 255 6.16 23.45 11.35
N ASP A 256 7.41 22.95 11.20
CA ASP A 256 7.69 21.52 11.12
C ASP A 256 7.41 20.85 12.49
N HIS A 257 6.59 19.81 12.48
CA HIS A 257 6.36 18.92 13.62
C HIS A 257 6.33 17.46 13.16
N ILE A 258 6.61 16.53 14.08
CA ILE A 258 6.52 15.10 13.81
C ILE A 258 5.05 14.69 13.87
N ILE A 259 4.60 13.86 12.94
CA ILE A 259 3.26 13.29 12.98
C ILE A 259 3.09 12.50 14.29
N SER A 260 2.07 12.86 15.05
CA SER A 260 1.60 12.12 16.22
C SER A 260 0.72 10.98 15.75
N TRP A 261 1.18 9.75 15.98
CA TRP A 261 0.44 8.56 15.64
C TRP A 261 0.53 7.53 16.75
N SER A 262 -0.41 6.59 16.73
CA SER A 262 -0.48 5.43 17.62
C SER A 262 -0.87 4.22 16.82
N SER A 263 -0.45 3.04 17.26
CA SER A 263 -0.83 1.79 16.61
C SER A 263 -1.01 0.66 17.60
N THR A 264 -1.74 -0.34 17.16
CA THR A 264 -1.95 -1.57 17.90
C THR A 264 -2.21 -2.72 16.93
N VAL A 265 -2.01 -3.95 17.40
CA VAL A 265 -2.18 -5.16 16.62
C VAL A 265 -3.09 -6.14 17.35
N ALA A 266 -3.90 -6.88 16.59
CA ALA A 266 -4.72 -7.96 17.10
C ALA A 266 -4.57 -9.20 16.22
N HIS A 267 -4.67 -10.37 16.82
CA HIS A 267 -4.60 -11.65 16.12
C HIS A 267 -5.98 -12.29 16.05
N TYR A 268 -6.25 -12.97 14.95
CA TYR A 268 -7.44 -13.78 14.78
C TYR A 268 -7.12 -15.04 13.95
N GLU A 269 -8.05 -15.98 13.92
CA GLU A 269 -7.97 -17.20 13.13
C GLU A 269 -9.27 -17.42 12.34
N ILE A 270 -9.15 -17.76 11.07
CA ILE A 270 -10.27 -18.22 10.23
C ILE A 270 -10.20 -19.74 10.11
N MET A 271 -11.32 -20.40 10.39
CA MET A 271 -11.51 -21.84 10.36
C MET A 271 -12.66 -22.22 9.41
N ARG A 272 -12.82 -23.51 9.19
CA ARG A 272 -13.93 -24.08 8.42
C ARG A 272 -15.21 -24.25 9.24
#